data_AF-V4HLQ0-F1
#
_entry.id   AF-V4HLQ0-F1
#
_cell.length_a   1.000
_cell.length_b   1.000
_cell.length_c   1.000
_cell.angle_alpha   90.00
_cell.angle_beta   90.00
_cell.angle_gamma   90.00
#
_symmetry.space_group_name_H-M   'P 1'
#
loop_
_entity.id
_entity.type
_entity.pdbx_description
1 polymer ?
#
loop_
_entity_poly.entity_id
_entity_poly.type
_entity_poly.pdbx_seq_one_letter_code
_entity_poly.pdbx_strand_id
1 'polypeptide(L)'
;MKNNAIRRKNKVCSFMSEVQLSLRHTRKKRNLTQTQLGAKLNVDQATISNFETGKTIMTIAQIYELYLIFGEDFRCPRISYLECSEN
;
A
#
# COMPACT_ATOMS: atom_id res chain seq x y z
N MET A 1 3.07 13.67 -23.86
CA MET A 1 2.80 14.83 -22.98
C MET A 1 3.14 14.50 -21.53
N LYS A 2 4.00 15.31 -20.90
CA LYS A 2 4.50 15.15 -19.52
C LYS A 2 3.41 15.25 -18.43
N ASN A 3 2.16 15.59 -18.78
CA ASN A 3 1.02 15.73 -17.85
C ASN A 3 -0.26 15.07 -18.39
N ASN A 4 -0.24 13.77 -18.68
CA ASN A 4 -1.46 13.02 -19.04
C ASN A 4 -2.19 12.54 -17.77
N ALA A 5 -3.37 13.11 -17.49
CA ALA A 5 -4.15 12.80 -16.28
C ALA A 5 -4.58 11.33 -16.18
N ILE A 6 -4.97 10.71 -17.31
CA ILE A 6 -5.36 9.30 -17.37
C ILE A 6 -4.17 8.41 -17.02
N ARG A 7 -3.00 8.68 -17.60
CA ARG A 7 -1.76 7.94 -17.30
C ARG A 7 -1.38 8.05 -15.83
N ARG A 8 -1.48 9.24 -15.23
CA ARG A 8 -1.23 9.45 -13.78
C ARG A 8 -2.22 8.65 -12.94
N LYS A 9 -3.51 8.72 -13.26
CA LYS A 9 -4.56 7.96 -12.56
C LYS A 9 -4.28 6.45 -12.61
N ASN A 10 -3.93 5.92 -13.78
CA ASN A 10 -3.61 4.49 -13.93
C ASN A 10 -2.38 4.08 -13.10
N LYS A 11 -1.34 4.92 -13.05
CA LYS A 11 -0.16 4.67 -12.20
C LYS A 11 -0.51 4.68 -10.71
N VAL A 12 -1.35 5.61 -10.27
CA VAL A 12 -1.84 5.65 -8.88
C VAL A 12 -2.67 4.40 -8.57
N CYS A 13 -3.60 4.00 -9.46
CA CYS A 13 -4.38 2.78 -9.28
C CYS A 13 -3.50 1.53 -9.18
N SER A 14 -2.48 1.38 -10.05
CA SER A 14 -1.51 0.28 -10.00
C SER A 14 -0.79 0.24 -8.66
N PHE A 15 -0.27 1.40 -8.22
CA PHE A 15 0.42 1.53 -6.95
C PHE A 15 -0.46 1.10 -5.78
N MET A 16 -1.71 1.56 -5.73
CA MET A 16 -2.63 1.20 -4.65
C MET A 16 -2.92 -0.30 -4.61
N SER A 17 -3.14 -0.93 -5.77
CA SER A 17 -3.33 -2.39 -5.85
C SER A 17 -2.12 -3.17 -5.31
N GLU A 18 -0.90 -2.73 -5.63
CA GLU A 18 0.32 -3.38 -5.14
C GLU A 18 0.48 -3.24 -3.63
N VAL A 19 0.20 -2.05 -3.07
CA VAL A 19 0.21 -1.82 -1.61
C VAL A 19 -0.80 -2.72 -0.90
N GLN A 20 -2.00 -2.90 -1.45
CA GLN A 20 -3.04 -3.78 -0.89
C GLN A 20 -2.60 -5.24 -0.85
N LEU A 21 -2.00 -5.73 -1.96
CA LEU A 21 -1.46 -7.08 -2.03
C LEU A 21 -0.31 -7.29 -1.04
N SER A 22 0.57 -6.30 -0.92
CA SER A 22 1.70 -6.32 0.02
C SER A 22 1.21 -6.40 1.47
N LEU A 23 0.25 -5.55 1.86
CA LEU A 23 -0.39 -5.58 3.17
C LEU A 23 -0.90 -6.98 3.52
N ARG A 24 -1.71 -7.56 2.63
CA ARG A 24 -2.31 -8.88 2.84
C ARG A 24 -1.26 -9.97 2.93
N HIS A 25 -0.25 -9.93 2.07
CA HIS A 25 0.83 -10.90 2.04
C HIS A 25 1.66 -10.84 3.32
N THR A 26 2.13 -9.65 3.71
CA THR A 26 2.96 -9.45 4.90
C THR A 26 2.20 -9.82 6.18
N ARG A 27 0.91 -9.45 6.28
CA ARG A 27 0.06 -9.86 7.42
C ARG A 27 0.00 -11.38 7.55
N LYS A 28 -0.29 -12.09 6.46
CA LYS A 28 -0.36 -13.56 6.45
C LYS A 28 1.00 -14.20 6.74
N LYS A 29 2.09 -13.68 6.16
CA LYS A 29 3.46 -14.14 6.43
C LYS A 29 3.83 -14.04 7.92
N ARG A 30 3.32 -13.01 8.61
CA ARG A 30 3.50 -12.79 10.05
C ARG A 30 2.46 -13.51 10.92
N ASN A 31 1.58 -14.33 10.34
CA ASN A 31 0.49 -15.03 11.03
C ASN A 31 -0.45 -14.11 11.84
N LEU A 32 -0.67 -12.89 11.37
CA LEU A 32 -1.55 -11.93 12.04
C LEU A 32 -2.99 -12.05 11.53
N THR A 33 -3.96 -12.00 12.44
CA THR A 33 -5.36 -11.75 12.07
C THR A 33 -5.56 -10.30 11.65
N GLN A 34 -6.65 -10.00 10.93
CA GLN A 34 -6.98 -8.62 10.59
C GLN A 34 -7.21 -7.75 11.84
N THR A 35 -7.79 -8.31 12.91
CA THR A 35 -7.94 -7.63 14.20
C THR A 35 -6.61 -7.28 14.85
N GLN A 36 -5.64 -8.22 14.84
CA GLN A 36 -4.31 -7.99 15.42
C GLN A 36 -3.54 -6.91 14.66
N LEU A 37 -3.69 -6.87 13.34
CA LEU A 37 -3.11 -5.79 12.55
C LEU A 37 -3.82 -4.45 12.79
N GLY A 38 -5.14 -4.46 12.89
CA GLY A 38 -5.93 -3.28 13.22
C GLY A 38 -5.48 -2.64 14.53
N ALA A 39 -5.30 -3.45 15.57
CA ALA A 39 -4.77 -2.98 16.85
C ALA A 39 -3.38 -2.30 16.75
N LYS A 40 -2.50 -2.78 15.85
CA LYS A 40 -1.17 -2.16 15.62
C LYS A 40 -1.25 -0.83 14.89
N LEU A 41 -2.24 -0.66 14.01
CA LEU A 41 -2.47 0.55 13.22
C LEU A 41 -3.53 1.49 13.84
N ASN A 42 -4.01 1.15 15.04
CA ASN A 42 -5.10 1.86 15.72
C ASN A 42 -6.37 2.02 14.85
N VAL A 43 -6.76 0.95 14.15
CA VAL A 43 -7.99 0.86 13.35
C VAL A 43 -8.74 -0.42 13.67
N ASP A 44 -10.03 -0.48 13.31
CA ASP A 44 -10.82 -1.69 13.50
C ASP A 44 -10.49 -2.79 12.46
N GLN A 45 -10.95 -4.01 12.73
CA GLN A 45 -10.75 -5.15 11.83
C GLN A 45 -11.40 -4.94 10.45
N ALA A 46 -12.54 -4.27 10.39
CA ALA A 46 -13.27 -4.00 9.15
C ALA A 46 -12.47 -3.06 8.22
N THR A 47 -11.76 -2.09 8.79
CA THR A 47 -10.86 -1.18 8.09
C THR A 47 -9.72 -1.94 7.43
N ILE A 48 -9.10 -2.89 8.13
CA ILE A 48 -8.09 -3.77 7.54
C ILE A 48 -8.68 -4.62 6.40
N SER A 49 -9.89 -5.16 6.58
CA SER A 49 -10.58 -5.89 5.51
C SER A 49 -10.85 -5.02 4.28
N ASN A 50 -11.26 -3.77 4.49
CA ASN A 50 -11.49 -2.80 3.41
C ASN A 50 -10.20 -2.41 2.69
N PHE A 51 -9.08 -2.29 3.40
CA PHE A 51 -7.77 -2.10 2.80
C PHE A 51 -7.38 -3.30 1.93
N GLU A 52 -7.47 -4.53 2.46
CA GLU A 52 -7.07 -5.74 1.73
C GLU A 52 -7.96 -6.07 0.52
N THR A 53 -9.19 -5.54 0.49
CA THR A 53 -10.14 -5.71 -0.61
C THR A 53 -10.20 -4.49 -1.55
N GLY A 54 -9.47 -3.43 -1.23
CA GLY A 54 -9.43 -2.19 -2.01
C GLY A 54 -10.70 -1.34 -1.95
N LYS A 55 -11.61 -1.63 -1.02
CA LYS A 55 -12.81 -0.81 -0.77
C LYS A 55 -12.47 0.56 -0.17
N THR A 56 -11.35 0.66 0.53
CA THR A 56 -10.85 1.91 1.10
C THR A 56 -9.41 2.13 0.70
N ILE A 57 -9.09 3.34 0.28
CA ILE A 57 -7.72 3.76 -0.04
C ILE A 57 -6.99 4.10 1.26
N MET A 58 -5.81 3.51 1.45
CA MET A 58 -4.92 3.87 2.55
C MET A 58 -4.29 5.25 2.32
N THR A 59 -4.17 6.04 3.38
CA THR A 59 -3.40 7.28 3.34
C THR A 59 -1.91 6.98 3.28
N ILE A 60 -1.09 7.95 2.86
CA ILE A 60 0.37 7.80 2.87
C ILE A 60 0.92 7.57 4.28
N ALA A 61 0.29 8.16 5.32
CA ALA A 61 0.66 7.95 6.71
C ALA A 61 0.47 6.49 7.13
N GLN A 62 -0.66 5.87 6.78
CA GLN A 62 -0.93 4.45 7.05
C GLN A 62 0.08 3.54 6.32
N ILE A 63 0.43 3.87 5.07
CA ILE A 63 1.45 3.13 4.30
C ILE A 63 2.82 3.26 4.97
N TYR A 64 3.15 4.44 5.51
CA TYR A 64 4.40 4.65 6.21
C TYR A 64 4.44 3.91 7.56
N GLU A 65 3.34 3.88 8.33
CA GLU A 65 3.25 3.06 9.54
C GLU A 65 3.44 1.57 9.24
N LEU A 66 2.86 1.05 8.15
CA LEU A 66 3.09 -0.32 7.70
C LEU A 66 4.58 -0.59 7.44
N TYR A 67 5.27 0.36 6.82
CA TYR A 67 6.71 0.27 6.62
C TYR A 67 7.48 0.28 7.95
N LEU A 68 7.09 1.10 8.92
CA LEU A 68 7.70 1.11 10.26
C LEU A 68 7.46 -0.19 11.04
N ILE A 69 6.27 -0.80 10.92
CA ILE A 69 5.90 -2.03 11.62
C ILE A 69 6.58 -3.26 11.02
N PHE A 70 6.70 -3.31 9.69
CA PHE A 70 7.11 -4.53 8.99
C PHE A 70 8.50 -4.45 8.33
N GLY A 71 9.06 -3.25 8.16
CA GLY A 71 10.35 -3.02 7.51
C GLY A 71 10.39 -3.62 6.11
N GLU A 72 11.48 -4.33 5.82
CA GLU A 72 11.75 -4.94 4.51
C GLU A 72 10.72 -6.01 4.08
N ASP A 73 9.93 -6.55 5.02
CA ASP A 73 8.87 -7.50 4.69
C ASP A 73 7.66 -6.84 4.04
N PHE A 74 7.49 -5.52 4.19
CA PHE A 74 6.45 -4.77 3.48
C PHE A 74 7.02 -4.21 2.18
N ARG A 75 6.81 -4.96 1.10
CA ARG A 75 7.21 -4.53 -0.25
C ARG A 75 6.27 -3.42 -0.72
N CYS A 76 6.62 -2.18 -0.43
CA CYS A 76 6.01 -1.04 -1.09
C CYS A 76 6.61 -0.91 -2.49
N PRO A 77 5.81 -0.62 -3.55
CA PRO A 77 6.36 -0.33 -4.87
C PRO A 77 7.36 0.80 -4.73
N ARG A 78 8.60 0.59 -5.20
CA ARG A 78 9.65 1.60 -5.11
C ARG A 78 9.15 2.84 -5.84
N ILE A 79 8.85 3.91 -5.10
CA ILE A 79 8.65 5.24 -5.66
C ILE A 79 10.02 5.65 -6.20
N SER A 80 10.32 5.19 -7.41
CA SER A 80 11.51 5.55 -8.14
C SER A 80 11.10 6.63 -9.12
N TYR A 81 11.57 7.85 -8.88
CA TYR A 81 11.58 8.86 -9.91
C TYR A 81 12.73 8.47 -10.86
N LEU A 82 12.45 7.59 -11.82
CA LEU A 82 13.34 7.46 -12.96
C LEU A 82 13.08 8.69 -13.82
N GLU A 83 14.04 9.62 -13.84
CA GLU A 83 14.10 10.57 -14.93
C GLU A 83 14.11 9.76 -16.22
N CYS A 84 13.07 9.92 -17.04
CA CYS A 84 13.21 9.58 -18.45
C CYS A 84 14.32 10.51 -18.96
N SER A 85 15.55 10.01 -19.04
CA SER A 85 16.55 10.60 -19.92
C SER A 85 15.96 10.54 -21.32
N GLU A 86 15.47 11.69 -21.80
CA GLU A 86 15.11 11.91 -23.19
C GLU A 86 16.42 11.74 -23.99
N ASN A 87 16.54 10.61 -24.70
CA ASN A 87 17.49 10.46 -25.80
C ASN A 87 16.89 11.06 -27.06
#